data_AF-A0A1D5C6Q9-F1
#
_entry.id   AF-A0A1D5C6Q9-F1
#
_cell.length_a   1.000
_cell.length_b   1.000
_cell.length_c   1.000
_cell.angle_alpha   90.00
_cell.angle_beta   90.00
_cell.angle_gamma   90.00
#
_symmetry.space_group_name_H-M   'P 1'
#
loop_
_entity.id
_entity.type
_entity.pdbx_description
1 polymer ?
#
loop_
_entity_poly.entity_id
_entity_poly.type
_entity_poly.pdbx_seq_one_letter_code
_entity_poly.pdbx_strand_id
1 'polypeptide(L)'
;SANGCKVDNSSLTGESEPQTRSPDFTNENPLETRNIAFFSTNCVEGTARGIVVYTGDRTVMGRIATLASGLEGGQTPIAAEIEHFIHLITGVAVFLGVSFFILSLILEYTWLEAVIFLIGIIVANVPEGLLATVTVCLTLTAKRMARKNCLV
;
A
#
# COMPACT_ATOMS: atom_id res chain seq x y z
N SER A 1 -22.96 23.88 -26.86
CA SER A 1 -22.28 24.38 -28.08
C SER A 1 -20.78 24.39 -27.84
N ALA A 2 -19.97 24.18 -28.87
CA ALA A 2 -18.51 24.23 -28.77
C ALA A 2 -17.95 25.02 -29.97
N ASN A 3 -16.96 25.89 -29.72
CA ASN A 3 -16.28 26.66 -30.75
C ASN A 3 -14.77 26.50 -30.58
N GLY A 4 -14.15 25.72 -31.48
CA GLY A 4 -12.72 25.41 -31.46
C GLY A 4 -12.23 24.76 -30.16
N CYS A 5 -13.13 24.12 -29.39
CA CYS A 5 -12.81 23.64 -28.07
C CYS A 5 -11.94 22.38 -28.13
N LYS A 6 -10.78 22.40 -27.46
CA LYS A 6 -9.95 21.21 -27.21
C LYS A 6 -9.67 21.06 -25.73
N VAL A 7 -9.64 19.82 -25.27
CA VAL A 7 -9.40 19.47 -23.87
C VAL A 7 -8.21 18.54 -23.73
N ASP A 8 -7.52 18.66 -22.61
CA ASP A 8 -6.45 17.76 -22.19
C ASP A 8 -7.04 16.63 -21.33
N ASN A 9 -6.96 15.40 -21.85
CA ASN A 9 -7.44 14.18 -21.21
C ASN A 9 -6.33 13.39 -20.51
N SER A 10 -5.12 13.95 -20.37
CA SER A 10 -3.96 13.28 -19.75
C SER A 10 -4.25 12.70 -18.37
N SER A 11 -5.11 13.35 -17.58
CA SER A 11 -5.54 12.85 -16.27
C SER A 11 -6.34 11.53 -16.33
N LEU A 12 -6.99 11.22 -17.46
CA LEU A 12 -7.77 10.00 -17.64
C LEU A 12 -7.05 8.96 -18.52
N THR A 13 -6.35 9.41 -19.57
CA THR A 13 -5.74 8.50 -20.57
C THR A 13 -4.22 8.40 -20.44
N GLY A 14 -3.57 9.32 -19.73
CA GLY A 14 -2.11 9.44 -19.68
C GLY A 14 -1.48 10.15 -20.89
N GLU A 15 -2.29 10.49 -21.91
CA GLU A 15 -1.83 11.11 -23.16
C GLU A 15 -2.10 12.61 -23.17
N SER A 16 -1.09 13.42 -23.46
CA SER A 16 -1.18 14.90 -23.48
C SER A 16 -1.68 15.49 -24.79
N GLU A 17 -2.05 14.65 -25.77
CA GLU A 17 -2.55 15.13 -27.06
C GLU A 17 -3.95 15.78 -26.92
N PRO A 18 -4.11 17.08 -27.24
CA PRO A 18 -5.39 17.77 -27.06
C PRO A 18 -6.52 17.18 -27.92
N GLN A 19 -7.62 16.82 -27.28
CA GLN A 19 -8.77 16.20 -27.93
C GLN A 19 -9.88 17.20 -28.22
N THR A 20 -10.36 17.25 -29.46
CA THR A 20 -11.40 18.19 -29.90
C THR A 20 -12.77 17.81 -29.33
N ARG A 21 -13.56 18.81 -28.91
CA ARG A 21 -14.92 18.65 -28.40
C ARG A 21 -15.94 19.22 -29.38
N SER A 22 -17.01 18.47 -29.65
CA SER A 22 -18.12 18.84 -30.54
C SER A 22 -19.45 18.45 -29.88
N PRO A 23 -20.55 19.18 -30.12
CA PRO A 23 -21.86 18.81 -29.56
C PRO A 23 -22.39 17.49 -30.13
N ASP A 24 -21.93 17.08 -31.32
CA ASP A 24 -22.37 15.87 -32.00
C ASP A 24 -21.79 14.62 -31.34
N PHE A 25 -22.62 13.58 -31.25
CA PHE A 25 -22.23 12.26 -30.78
C PHE A 25 -21.37 11.57 -31.84
N THR A 26 -20.20 11.06 -31.45
CA THR A 26 -19.22 10.50 -32.39
C THR A 26 -18.84 9.04 -32.12
N ASN A 27 -19.05 8.54 -30.90
CA ASN A 27 -18.63 7.19 -30.51
C ASN A 27 -19.54 6.65 -29.39
N GLU A 28 -19.85 5.36 -29.43
CA GLU A 28 -20.57 4.62 -28.39
C GLU A 28 -19.83 4.63 -27.05
N ASN A 29 -18.50 4.58 -27.07
CA ASN A 29 -17.70 4.69 -25.86
C ASN A 29 -17.75 6.13 -25.33
N PRO A 30 -18.30 6.37 -24.11
CA PRO A 30 -18.38 7.69 -23.54
C PRO A 30 -17.01 8.36 -23.38
N LEU A 31 -15.92 7.60 -23.19
CA LEU A 31 -14.57 8.14 -23.01
C LEU A 31 -13.97 8.70 -24.31
N GLU A 32 -14.40 8.19 -25.46
CA GLU A 32 -13.87 8.56 -26.79
C GLU A 32 -14.78 9.54 -27.53
N THR A 33 -16.06 9.64 -27.15
CA THR A 33 -16.97 10.58 -27.80
C THR A 33 -16.56 12.03 -27.55
N ARG A 34 -16.81 12.90 -28.53
CA ARG A 34 -16.42 14.32 -28.50
C ARG A 34 -17.42 15.23 -27.80
N ASN A 35 -18.60 14.74 -27.47
CA ASN A 35 -19.67 15.52 -26.84
C ASN A 35 -19.67 15.48 -25.30
N ILE A 36 -18.72 14.78 -24.69
CA ILE A 36 -18.56 14.71 -23.24
C ILE A 36 -17.24 15.40 -22.85
N ALA A 37 -17.26 16.13 -21.75
CA ALA A 37 -16.07 16.63 -21.07
C ALA A 37 -16.02 16.05 -19.65
N PHE A 38 -14.84 15.73 -19.15
CA PHE A 38 -14.68 14.99 -17.91
C PHE A 38 -14.18 15.87 -16.77
N PHE A 39 -14.57 15.51 -15.54
CA PHE A 39 -13.95 16.08 -14.35
C PHE A 39 -12.44 15.74 -14.33
N SER A 40 -11.60 16.68 -13.89
CA SER A 40 -10.13 16.62 -13.96
C SER A 40 -9.50 16.82 -15.35
N THR A 41 -10.28 17.20 -16.37
CA THR A 41 -9.75 17.61 -17.69
C THR A 41 -9.78 19.12 -17.84
N ASN A 42 -8.77 19.69 -18.51
CA ASN A 42 -8.64 21.13 -18.70
C ASN A 42 -8.91 21.51 -20.15
N CYS A 43 -9.62 22.63 -20.36
CA CYS A 43 -9.78 23.20 -21.70
C CYS A 43 -8.47 23.88 -22.11
N VAL A 44 -7.84 23.40 -23.18
CA VAL A 44 -6.57 23.93 -23.70
C VAL A 44 -6.82 25.16 -24.55
N GLU A 45 -7.86 25.12 -25.40
CA GLU A 45 -8.23 26.23 -26.27
C GLU A 45 -9.72 26.21 -26.62
N GLY A 46 -10.21 27.33 -27.12
CA GLY A 46 -11.61 27.51 -27.53
C GLY A 46 -12.58 27.71 -26.37
N THR A 47 -13.87 27.64 -26.67
CA THR A 47 -14.94 27.79 -25.68
C THR A 47 -16.01 26.73 -25.88
N ALA A 48 -16.57 26.22 -24.78
CA ALA A 48 -17.68 25.28 -24.82
C ALA A 48 -18.71 25.58 -23.73
N ARG A 49 -19.95 25.20 -24.00
CA ARG A 49 -21.06 25.17 -23.05
C ARG A 49 -21.65 23.77 -23.08
N GLY A 50 -21.79 23.18 -21.90
CA GLY A 50 -22.38 21.86 -21.70
C GLY A 50 -23.29 21.84 -20.48
N ILE A 51 -24.06 20.76 -20.35
CA ILE A 51 -24.90 20.50 -19.19
C ILE A 51 -24.13 19.54 -18.29
N VAL A 52 -24.15 19.80 -16.99
CA VAL A 52 -23.51 18.93 -16.00
C VAL A 52 -24.32 17.63 -15.89
N VAL A 53 -23.71 16.50 -16.26
CA VAL A 53 -24.33 15.16 -16.19
C VAL A 53 -24.02 14.47 -14.86
N TYR A 54 -22.78 14.58 -14.38
CA TYR A 54 -22.33 13.99 -13.11
C TYR A 54 -21.59 15.00 -12.24
N THR A 55 -21.71 14.82 -10.92
CA THR A 55 -21.06 15.65 -9.89
C THR A 55 -20.44 14.81 -8.78
N GLY A 56 -19.35 15.29 -8.19
CA GLY A 56 -18.64 14.64 -7.09
C GLY A 56 -18.15 13.24 -7.45
N ASP A 57 -18.33 12.30 -6.53
CA ASP A 57 -17.87 10.90 -6.64
C ASP A 57 -18.56 10.12 -7.78
N ARG A 58 -19.67 10.63 -8.31
CA ARG A 58 -20.37 10.04 -9.47
C ARG A 58 -19.70 10.36 -10.81
N THR A 59 -18.76 11.31 -10.83
CA THR A 59 -17.96 11.59 -12.03
C THR A 59 -17.01 10.42 -12.33
N VAL A 60 -16.52 10.31 -13.56
CA VAL A 60 -15.57 9.24 -13.94
C VAL A 60 -14.33 9.28 -13.06
N MET A 61 -13.70 10.45 -12.92
CA MET A 61 -12.52 10.60 -12.07
C MET A 61 -12.84 10.45 -10.58
N GLY A 62 -14.04 10.87 -10.13
CA GLY A 62 -14.52 10.62 -8.77
C GLY A 62 -14.57 9.12 -8.45
N ARG A 63 -15.14 8.31 -9.35
CA ARG A 63 -15.17 6.85 -9.20
C ARG A 63 -13.77 6.25 -9.19
N ILE A 64 -12.85 6.72 -10.05
CA ILE A 64 -11.45 6.27 -10.06
C ILE A 64 -10.77 6.60 -8.72
N ALA A 65 -10.99 7.81 -8.19
CA ALA A 65 -10.44 8.22 -6.90
C ALA A 65 -11.00 7.38 -5.74
N THR A 66 -12.31 7.09 -5.74
CA THR A 66 -12.94 6.21 -4.74
C THR A 66 -12.41 4.78 -4.83
N LEU A 67 -12.21 4.26 -6.05
CA LEU A 67 -11.62 2.93 -6.24
C LEU A 67 -10.17 2.90 -5.77
N ALA A 68 -9.38 3.93 -6.08
CA ALA A 68 -7.99 4.02 -5.66
C ALA A 68 -7.85 4.13 -4.13
N SER A 69 -8.74 4.85 -3.45
CA SER A 69 -8.70 5.00 -1.99
C SER A 69 -9.32 3.83 -1.23
N GLY A 70 -10.26 3.10 -1.84
CA GLY A 70 -10.94 1.95 -1.24
C GLY A 70 -10.17 0.63 -1.33
N LEU A 71 -9.01 0.61 -1.99
CA LEU A 71 -8.16 -0.58 -2.08
C LEU A 71 -7.42 -0.78 -0.75
N GLU A 72 -7.68 -1.90 -0.09
CA GLU A 72 -6.93 -2.29 1.10
C GLU A 72 -5.46 -2.57 0.75
N GLY A 73 -4.56 -2.03 1.56
CA GLY A 73 -3.14 -2.34 1.47
C GLY A 73 -2.92 -3.79 1.87
N GLY A 74 -2.35 -4.59 0.97
CA GLY A 74 -1.89 -5.94 1.29
C GLY A 74 -0.65 -5.94 2.18
N GLN A 75 -0.34 -7.10 2.78
CA GLN A 75 0.91 -7.30 3.51
C GLN A 75 2.08 -7.22 2.54
N THR A 76 3.13 -6.47 2.91
CA THR A 76 4.34 -6.41 2.08
C THR A 76 5.13 -7.72 2.18
N PRO A 77 5.86 -8.13 1.12
CA PRO A 77 6.68 -9.34 1.17
C PRO A 77 7.66 -9.35 2.34
N ILE A 78 8.25 -8.21 2.69
CA ILE A 78 9.19 -8.12 3.81
C ILE A 78 8.50 -8.27 5.17
N ALA A 79 7.27 -7.77 5.32
CA ALA A 79 6.48 -7.97 6.54
C ALA A 79 6.11 -9.46 6.71
N ALA A 80 5.74 -10.13 5.62
CA ALA A 80 5.46 -11.57 5.65
C ALA A 80 6.69 -12.41 6.01
N GLU A 81 7.88 -12.07 5.48
CA GLU A 81 9.13 -12.75 5.83
C GLU A 81 9.53 -12.53 7.30
N ILE A 82 9.35 -11.30 7.83
CA ILE A 82 9.60 -11.01 9.25
C ILE A 82 8.66 -11.83 10.14
N GLU A 83 7.38 -11.91 9.79
CA GLU A 83 6.39 -12.72 10.53
C GLU A 83 6.77 -14.21 10.52
N HIS A 84 7.12 -14.74 9.34
CA HIS A 84 7.57 -16.13 9.21
C HIS A 84 8.81 -16.42 10.06
N PHE A 85 9.79 -15.52 10.03
CA PHE A 85 11.00 -15.62 10.83
C PHE A 85 10.72 -15.57 12.34
N ILE A 86 9.82 -14.68 12.79
CA ILE A 86 9.40 -14.60 14.20
C ILE A 86 8.74 -15.91 14.63
N HIS A 87 7.82 -16.46 13.84
CA HIS A 87 7.17 -17.74 14.14
C HIS A 87 8.15 -18.89 14.26
N LEU A 88 9.17 -18.95 13.41
CA LEU A 88 10.21 -19.98 13.48
C LEU A 88 10.99 -19.90 14.82
N ILE A 89 11.46 -18.71 15.18
CA ILE A 89 12.23 -18.53 16.41
C ILE A 89 11.36 -18.77 17.65
N THR A 90 10.14 -18.24 17.69
CA THR A 90 9.22 -18.50 18.80
C THR A 90 8.92 -19.99 18.93
N GLY A 91 8.76 -20.71 17.82
CA GLY A 91 8.59 -22.16 17.82
C GLY A 91 9.76 -22.90 18.48
N VAL A 92 11.01 -22.54 18.12
CA VAL A 92 12.22 -23.13 18.72
C VAL A 92 12.35 -22.74 20.20
N ALA A 93 12.10 -21.48 20.55
CA ALA A 93 12.18 -20.98 21.91
C ALA A 93 11.21 -21.70 22.86
N VAL A 94 9.95 -21.88 22.43
CA VAL A 94 8.94 -22.60 23.20
C VAL A 94 9.28 -24.08 23.30
N PHE A 95 9.74 -24.70 22.20
CA PHE A 95 10.14 -26.10 22.20
C PHE A 95 11.27 -26.38 23.21
N LEU A 96 12.33 -25.56 23.19
CA LEU A 96 13.42 -25.67 24.14
C LEU A 96 12.97 -25.35 25.56
N GLY A 97 12.19 -24.28 25.75
CA GLY A 97 11.68 -23.87 27.05
C GLY A 97 10.87 -24.98 27.74
N VAL A 98 9.89 -25.56 27.03
CA VAL A 98 9.05 -26.65 27.56
C VAL A 98 9.86 -27.92 27.79
N SER A 99 10.77 -28.27 26.89
CA SER A 99 11.61 -29.47 27.03
C SER A 99 12.49 -29.38 28.28
N PHE A 100 13.15 -28.25 28.51
CA PHE A 100 13.98 -28.03 29.69
C PHE A 100 13.16 -27.86 30.98
N PHE A 101 11.96 -27.30 30.89
CA PHE A 101 11.03 -27.25 32.02
C PHE A 101 10.67 -28.66 32.51
N ILE A 102 10.27 -29.56 31.60
CA ILE A 102 9.97 -30.96 31.93
C ILE A 102 11.22 -31.65 32.51
N LEU A 103 12.39 -31.43 31.90
CA LEU A 103 13.65 -32.00 32.36
C LEU A 103 14.02 -31.51 33.77
N SER A 104 13.79 -30.23 34.08
CA SER A 104 14.03 -29.69 35.42
C SER A 104 13.14 -30.32 36.49
N LEU A 105 11.88 -30.65 36.15
CA LEU A 105 10.98 -31.35 37.08
C LEU A 105 11.43 -32.80 37.32
N ILE A 106 11.97 -33.47 36.31
CA ILE A 106 12.53 -34.83 36.43
C ILE A 106 13.80 -34.83 37.31
N LEU A 107 14.60 -33.77 37.25
CA LEU A 107 15.80 -33.59 38.08
C LEU A 107 15.48 -33.09 39.52
N GLU A 108 14.21 -33.09 39.92
CA GLU A 108 13.74 -32.70 41.26
C GLU A 108 14.05 -31.24 41.66
N TYR A 109 14.21 -30.34 40.68
CA TYR A 109 14.23 -28.90 40.97
C TYR A 109 12.86 -28.43 41.49
N THR A 110 12.85 -27.37 42.28
CA THR A 110 11.59 -26.78 42.75
C THR A 110 10.82 -26.14 41.60
N TRP A 111 9.49 -26.12 41.70
CA TRP A 111 8.61 -25.48 40.68
C TRP A 111 9.01 -24.03 40.38
N LEU A 112 9.50 -23.31 41.40
CA LEU A 112 9.92 -21.93 41.27
C LEU A 112 11.22 -21.82 40.44
N GLU A 113 12.20 -22.70 40.66
CA GLU A 113 13.43 -22.76 39.87
C GLU A 113 13.15 -23.17 38.42
N ALA A 114 12.25 -24.14 38.21
CA ALA A 114 11.85 -24.58 36.87
C ALA A 114 11.24 -23.44 36.03
N VAL A 115 10.39 -22.61 36.64
CA VAL A 115 9.81 -21.42 35.98
C VAL A 115 10.88 -20.37 35.69
N ILE A 116 11.83 -20.14 36.60
CA ILE A 116 12.95 -19.22 36.36
C ILE A 116 13.78 -19.69 35.16
N PHE A 117 14.08 -20.98 35.06
CA PHE A 117 14.79 -21.54 33.90
C PHE A 117 13.99 -21.39 32.61
N LEU A 118 12.68 -21.65 32.63
CA LEU A 118 11.80 -21.47 31.47
C LEU A 118 11.85 -20.02 30.94
N ILE A 119 11.68 -19.04 31.83
CA ILE A 119 11.74 -17.61 31.47
C ILE A 119 13.13 -17.27 30.91
N GLY A 120 14.20 -17.75 31.56
CA GLY A 120 15.57 -17.53 31.11
C GLY A 120 15.83 -18.08 29.70
N ILE A 121 15.32 -19.28 29.38
CA ILE A 121 15.47 -19.88 28.05
C ILE A 121 14.66 -19.11 27.00
N ILE A 122 13.43 -18.69 27.32
CA ILE A 122 12.61 -17.91 26.39
C ILE A 122 13.30 -16.58 26.08
N VAL A 123 13.69 -15.82 27.09
CA VAL A 123 14.37 -14.53 26.92
C VAL A 123 15.68 -14.70 26.15
N ALA A 124 16.46 -15.74 26.43
CA ALA A 124 17.71 -16.01 25.71
C ALA A 124 17.53 -16.32 24.21
N ASN A 125 16.34 -16.80 23.80
CA ASN A 125 16.06 -17.16 22.41
C ASN A 125 15.24 -16.11 21.65
N VAL A 126 14.53 -15.22 22.34
CA VAL A 126 13.77 -14.14 21.70
C VAL A 126 14.73 -13.02 21.29
N PRO A 127 14.80 -12.63 20.01
CA PRO A 127 15.76 -11.63 19.56
C PRO A 127 15.17 -10.24 19.76
N GLU A 128 15.33 -9.66 20.95
CA GLU A 128 14.70 -8.37 21.30
C GLU A 128 15.22 -7.21 20.43
N GLY A 129 16.42 -7.35 19.88
CA GLY A 129 17.04 -6.37 19.00
C GLY A 129 16.61 -6.44 17.53
N LEU A 130 15.94 -7.51 17.08
CA LEU A 130 15.71 -7.75 15.64
C LEU A 130 14.81 -6.70 15.00
N LEU A 131 13.69 -6.38 15.63
CA LEU A 131 12.76 -5.38 15.08
C LEU A 131 13.42 -3.99 14.96
N ALA A 132 14.24 -3.63 15.94
CA ALA A 132 14.97 -2.37 15.93
C ALA A 132 16.04 -2.35 14.83
N THR A 133 16.84 -3.41 14.67
CA THR A 133 17.88 -3.46 13.64
C THR A 133 17.31 -3.48 12.23
N VAL A 134 16.22 -4.23 11.99
CA VAL A 134 15.52 -4.24 10.70
C VAL A 134 14.99 -2.84 10.36
N THR A 135 14.37 -2.16 11.31
CA THR A 135 13.87 -0.78 11.12
C THR A 135 14.99 0.18 10.78
N VAL A 136 16.14 0.09 11.47
CA VAL A 136 17.32 0.92 11.19
C VAL A 136 17.91 0.61 9.81
N CYS A 137 18.03 -0.66 9.45
CA CYS A 137 18.50 -1.09 8.12
C CYS A 137 17.60 -0.56 7.00
N LEU A 138 16.27 -0.64 7.17
CA LEU A 138 15.30 -0.10 6.21
C LEU A 138 15.40 1.42 6.13
N THR A 139 15.51 2.11 7.27
CA THR A 139 15.66 3.57 7.32
C THR A 139 16.93 4.03 6.61
N LEU A 140 18.06 3.35 6.82
CA LEU A 140 19.32 3.66 6.15
C LEU A 140 19.21 3.44 4.63
N THR A 141 18.50 2.40 4.21
CA THR A 141 18.25 2.11 2.80
C THR A 141 17.34 3.15 2.16
N ALA A 142 16.25 3.54 2.84
CA ALA A 142 15.38 4.63 2.44
C ALA A 142 16.15 5.95 2.31
N LYS A 143 17.02 6.27 3.28
CA LYS A 143 17.90 7.46 3.21
C LYS A 143 18.85 7.42 2.02
N ARG A 144 19.38 6.25 1.65
CA ARG A 144 20.21 6.07 0.45
C ARG A 144 19.41 6.26 -0.84
N MET A 145 18.16 5.78 -0.88
CA MET A 145 17.26 5.98 -2.02
C MET A 145 16.87 7.45 -2.18
N ALA A 146 16.55 8.13 -1.07
CA ALA A 146 16.22 9.55 -1.05
C ALA A 146 17.36 10.43 -1.60
N ARG A 147 18.62 10.08 -1.29
CA ARG A 147 19.80 10.78 -1.85
C ARG A 147 19.93 10.64 -3.37
N LYS A 148 19.27 9.65 -3.98
CA LYS A 148 19.21 9.43 -5.43
C LYS A 148 17.88 9.90 -6.03
N ASN A 149 17.15 10.80 -5.35
CA ASN A 149 15.85 11.31 -5.76
C ASN A 149 14.76 10.22 -5.92
N CYS A 150 14.91 9.08 -5.24
CA CYS A 150 13.88 8.05 -5.13
C CYS A 150 13.28 8.13 -3.72
N LEU A 151 12.12 8.78 -3.61
CA LEU A 151 11.41 8.92 -2.35
C LEU A 151 10.57 7.65 -2.11
N VAL A 152 10.70 7.08 -0.92
CA VAL A 152 10.03 5.85 -0.49
C VAL A 152 9.24 6.15 0.76
#